data_AF-A0A101FU09-F1
#
_entry.id   AF-A0A101FU09-F1
#
_cell.length_a   1.000
_cell.length_b   1.000
_cell.length_c   1.000
_cell.angle_alpha   90.00
_cell.angle_beta   90.00
_cell.angle_gamma   90.00
#
_symmetry.space_group_name_H-M   'P 1'
#
loop_
_entity.id
_entity.type
_entity.pdbx_description
1 polymer ?
#
loop_
_entity_poly.entity_id
_entity_poly.type
_entity_poly.pdbx_seq_one_letter_code
_entity_poly.pdbx_strand_id
1 'polypeptide(L)'
;MPKPEQVSIQRCMAPEELDFRIKELEKYSRILKRLRFIRYRYQGFSVETSAHLVGITKSVGYTWQRKWNDGGYEELIPRHGGGRPTKLSEVQKEQLKILLIQRDRWTTSEVKDLINKEFGVEYTPKQIRIILKKLGMGHARSSANSIPESGECGTKLTTNH
;
A
#
# COMPACT_ATOMS: atom_id res chain seq x y z
N MET A 1 -32.66 -28.18 8.39
CA MET A 1 -31.31 -28.45 7.87
C MET A 1 -31.13 -27.68 6.57
N PRO A 2 -30.01 -26.98 6.34
CA PRO A 2 -29.74 -26.37 5.05
C PRO A 2 -29.69 -27.45 3.96
N LYS A 3 -30.29 -27.17 2.80
CA LYS A 3 -30.26 -28.08 1.65
C LYS A 3 -28.79 -28.31 1.24
N PRO A 4 -28.37 -29.55 0.92
CA PRO A 4 -27.02 -29.80 0.42
C PRO A 4 -26.81 -29.04 -0.89
N GLU A 5 -25.64 -28.41 -1.04
CA GLU A 5 -25.27 -27.66 -2.23
C GLU A 5 -25.25 -28.56 -3.47
N GLN A 6 -25.92 -28.12 -4.54
CA GLN A 6 -25.99 -28.85 -5.81
C GLN A 6 -24.74 -28.62 -6.70
N VAL A 7 -23.97 -27.57 -6.43
CA VAL A 7 -22.76 -27.22 -7.18
C VAL A 7 -21.62 -27.05 -6.19
N SER A 8 -20.58 -27.86 -6.32
CA SER A 8 -19.40 -27.80 -5.45
C SER A 8 -18.44 -26.69 -5.87
N ILE A 9 -17.79 -26.08 -4.88
CA ILE A 9 -16.79 -25.05 -5.14
C ILE A 9 -15.48 -25.67 -5.67
N GLN A 10 -14.97 -25.12 -6.77
CA GLN A 10 -13.64 -25.43 -7.27
C GLN A 10 -12.66 -24.33 -6.84
N ARG A 11 -11.54 -24.73 -6.21
CA ARG A 11 -10.51 -23.79 -5.74
C ARG A 11 -9.54 -23.46 -6.87
N CYS A 12 -9.98 -22.60 -7.79
CA CYS A 12 -9.21 -22.20 -8.97
C CYS A 12 -8.05 -21.23 -8.67
N MET A 13 -7.88 -20.81 -7.41
CA MET A 13 -6.79 -19.95 -6.96
C MET A 13 -6.46 -20.17 -5.48
N ALA A 14 -5.25 -19.76 -5.08
CA ALA A 14 -4.83 -19.78 -3.69
C ALA A 14 -5.68 -18.80 -2.85
N PRO A 15 -6.03 -19.13 -1.59
CA PRO A 15 -6.77 -18.23 -0.70
C PRO A 15 -6.12 -16.85 -0.53
N GLU A 16 -4.80 -16.79 -0.47
CA GLU A 16 -4.04 -15.54 -0.31
C GLU A 16 -4.18 -14.62 -1.53
N GLU A 17 -4.21 -15.21 -2.74
CA GLU A 17 -4.45 -14.50 -3.99
C GLU A 17 -5.89 -13.99 -4.07
N LEU A 18 -6.86 -14.79 -3.61
CA LEU A 18 -8.26 -14.36 -3.50
C LEU A 18 -8.41 -13.17 -2.55
N ASP A 19 -7.82 -13.24 -1.36
CA ASP A 19 -7.85 -12.17 -0.36
C ASP A 19 -7.17 -10.89 -0.86
N PHE A 20 -6.06 -11.03 -1.58
CA PHE A 20 -5.38 -9.90 -2.22
C PHE A 20 -6.29 -9.20 -3.23
N ARG A 21 -6.94 -9.96 -4.11
CA ARG A 21 -7.88 -9.42 -5.10
C ARG A 21 -9.09 -8.75 -4.47
N ILE A 22 -9.65 -9.34 -3.40
CA ILE A 22 -10.75 -8.73 -2.64
C ILE A 22 -10.31 -7.37 -2.10
N LYS A 23 -9.17 -7.29 -1.43
CA LYS A 23 -8.65 -6.03 -0.86
C LYS A 23 -8.43 -4.95 -1.91
N GLU A 24 -7.82 -5.31 -3.04
CA GLU A 24 -7.60 -4.38 -4.14
C GLU A 24 -8.94 -3.86 -4.70
N LEU A 25 -9.88 -4.75 -5.00
CA LEU A 25 -11.19 -4.36 -5.54
C LEU A 25 -12.05 -3.58 -4.54
N GLU A 26 -11.96 -3.86 -3.25
CA GLU A 26 -12.64 -3.08 -2.22
C GLU A 26 -12.19 -1.62 -2.23
N LYS A 27 -10.89 -1.36 -2.46
CA LYS A 27 -10.36 0.01 -2.57
C LYS A 27 -11.00 0.74 -3.76
N TYR A 28 -11.05 0.11 -4.94
CA TYR A 28 -11.69 0.69 -6.12
C TYR A 28 -13.20 0.85 -5.92
N SER A 29 -13.87 -0.10 -5.26
CA SER A 29 -15.29 -0.05 -4.94
C SER A 29 -15.65 1.16 -4.07
N ARG A 30 -14.81 1.49 -3.09
CA ARG A 30 -14.99 2.70 -2.24
C ARG A 30 -14.91 3.99 -3.06
N ILE A 31 -13.98 4.09 -3.99
CA ILE A 31 -13.84 5.27 -4.87
C ILE A 31 -15.04 5.36 -5.82
N LEU A 32 -15.42 4.24 -6.44
CA LEU A 32 -16.59 4.15 -7.31
C LEU A 32 -17.87 4.61 -6.59
N LYS A 33 -18.06 4.18 -5.33
CA LYS A 33 -19.17 4.60 -4.48
C LYS A 33 -19.22 6.12 -4.30
N ARG A 34 -18.08 6.76 -4.06
CA ARG A 34 -17.97 8.22 -3.93
C ARG A 34 -18.24 8.94 -5.25
N LEU A 35 -17.71 8.43 -6.36
CA LEU A 35 -17.98 8.99 -7.69
C LEU A 35 -19.45 8.91 -8.06
N ARG A 36 -20.14 7.81 -7.75
CA ARG A 36 -21.59 7.69 -7.94
C ARG A 36 -22.36 8.76 -7.16
N PHE A 37 -21.95 9.04 -5.92
CA PHE A 37 -22.54 10.13 -5.14
C PHE A 37 -22.39 11.48 -5.86
N ILE A 38 -21.21 11.82 -6.35
CA ILE A 38 -20.97 13.06 -7.10
C ILE A 38 -21.77 13.10 -8.40
N ARG A 39 -21.87 11.97 -9.13
CA ARG A 39 -22.72 11.86 -10.32
C ARG A 39 -24.18 12.22 -10.00
N TYR A 40 -24.74 11.73 -8.90
CA TYR A 40 -26.08 12.11 -8.47
C TYR A 40 -26.17 13.62 -8.13
N ARG A 41 -25.11 14.21 -7.58
CA ARG A 41 -25.08 15.67 -7.34
C ARG A 41 -25.13 16.45 -8.64
N TYR A 42 -24.41 16.02 -9.67
CA TYR A 42 -24.45 16.64 -10.99
C TYR A 42 -25.79 16.48 -11.70
N GLN A 43 -26.54 15.42 -11.39
CA GLN A 43 -27.91 15.23 -11.89
C GLN A 43 -28.96 16.09 -11.15
N GLY A 44 -28.55 16.93 -10.20
CA GLY A 44 -29.43 17.85 -9.47
C GLY A 44 -30.08 17.24 -8.23
N PHE A 45 -29.76 16.00 -7.86
CA PHE A 45 -30.29 15.41 -6.63
C PHE A 45 -29.76 16.11 -5.38
N SER A 46 -30.60 16.14 -4.34
CA SER A 46 -30.21 16.66 -3.04
C SER A 46 -29.09 15.83 -2.40
N VAL A 47 -28.39 16.40 -1.42
CA VAL A 47 -27.34 15.69 -0.65
C VAL A 47 -27.90 14.42 -0.01
N GLU A 48 -29.11 14.54 0.55
CA GLU A 48 -29.79 13.49 1.28
C GLU A 48 -30.21 12.34 0.37
N THR A 49 -30.87 12.65 -0.75
CA THR A 49 -31.23 11.65 -1.76
C THR A 49 -29.99 10.94 -2.30
N SER A 50 -28.95 11.69 -2.63
CA SER A 50 -27.71 11.13 -3.17
C SER A 50 -26.99 10.24 -2.16
N ALA A 51 -26.97 10.63 -0.87
CA ALA A 51 -26.42 9.84 0.22
C ALA A 51 -27.20 8.53 0.42
N HIS A 52 -28.53 8.60 0.37
CA HIS A 52 -29.39 7.43 0.44
C HIS A 52 -29.13 6.46 -0.72
N LEU A 53 -29.04 6.95 -1.97
CA LEU A 53 -28.80 6.13 -3.16
C LEU A 53 -27.47 5.38 -3.14
N VAL A 54 -26.46 5.91 -2.46
CA VAL A 54 -25.19 5.21 -2.26
C VAL A 54 -25.12 4.50 -0.90
N GLY A 55 -26.14 4.53 -0.06
CA GLY A 55 -26.13 3.89 1.26
C GLY A 55 -25.06 4.47 2.19
N ILE A 56 -25.08 5.80 2.40
CA ILE A 56 -24.33 6.51 3.44
C ILE A 56 -25.27 7.48 4.18
N THR A 57 -24.81 8.00 5.32
CA THR A 57 -25.54 9.05 6.03
C THR A 57 -25.40 10.41 5.33
N LYS A 58 -26.37 11.30 5.56
CA LYS A 58 -26.39 12.67 5.04
C LYS A 58 -25.12 13.47 5.42
N SER A 59 -24.62 13.30 6.65
CA SER A 59 -23.41 13.96 7.14
C SER A 59 -22.14 13.55 6.37
N VAL A 60 -22.00 12.25 6.06
CA VAL A 60 -20.92 11.74 5.21
C VAL A 60 -21.06 12.28 3.78
N GLY A 61 -22.28 12.37 3.25
CA GLY A 61 -22.57 12.99 1.96
C GLY A 61 -22.08 14.43 1.87
N TYR A 62 -22.39 15.27 2.87
CA TYR A 62 -21.87 16.65 2.94
C TYR A 62 -20.34 16.69 2.99
N THR A 63 -19.72 15.76 3.72
CA THR A 63 -18.26 15.68 3.82
C THR A 63 -17.64 15.37 2.45
N TRP A 64 -18.22 14.43 1.71
CA TRP A 64 -17.74 14.08 0.36
C TRP A 64 -17.95 15.22 -0.63
N GLN A 65 -19.08 15.93 -0.56
CA GLN A 65 -19.31 17.10 -1.41
C GLN A 65 -18.31 18.22 -1.11
N ARG A 66 -18.01 18.50 0.17
CA ARG A 66 -17.02 19.52 0.53
C ARG A 66 -15.64 19.17 -0.04
N LYS A 67 -15.18 17.94 0.18
CA LYS A 67 -13.91 17.45 -0.38
C LYS A 67 -13.85 17.55 -1.91
N TRP A 68 -14.94 17.18 -2.58
CA TRP A 68 -15.05 17.34 -4.02
C TRP A 68 -14.92 18.81 -4.45
N ASN A 69 -15.54 19.73 -3.74
CA ASN A 69 -15.42 21.15 -4.05
C ASN A 69 -14.02 21.71 -3.74
N ASP A 70 -13.35 21.18 -2.72
CA ASP A 70 -12.03 21.65 -2.29
C ASP A 70 -10.91 21.21 -3.24
N GLY A 71 -11.01 20.02 -3.86
CA GLY A 71 -9.93 19.48 -4.69
C GLY A 71 -10.33 18.36 -5.67
N GLY A 72 -11.62 18.25 -5.98
CA GLY A 72 -12.13 17.33 -7.00
C GLY A 72 -11.88 15.86 -6.69
N TYR A 73 -11.38 15.14 -7.69
CA TYR A 73 -11.17 13.70 -7.61
C TYR A 73 -10.13 13.30 -6.56
N GLU A 74 -9.01 14.03 -6.47
CA GLU A 74 -7.89 13.71 -5.58
C GLU A 74 -8.30 13.74 -4.11
N GLU A 75 -9.11 14.72 -3.71
CA GLU A 75 -9.65 14.82 -2.35
C GLU A 75 -10.72 13.76 -2.04
N LEU A 76 -11.31 13.17 -3.08
CA LEU A 76 -12.27 12.08 -2.96
C LEU A 76 -11.60 10.71 -2.76
N ILE A 77 -10.30 10.59 -3.03
CA ILE A 77 -9.54 9.36 -2.79
C ILE A 77 -9.38 9.16 -1.27
N PRO A 78 -9.66 7.97 -0.73
CA PRO A 78 -9.34 7.67 0.66
C PRO A 78 -7.82 7.82 0.89
N ARG A 79 -7.42 8.87 1.60
CA ARG A 79 -6.07 8.95 2.15
C ARG A 79 -5.94 7.80 3.15
N HIS A 80 -5.09 6.84 2.83
CA HIS A 80 -4.73 5.79 3.77
C HIS A 80 -3.88 6.46 4.83
N GLY A 81 -4.51 6.88 5.93
CA GLY A 81 -3.79 7.29 7.13
C GLY A 81 -3.03 6.06 7.64
N GLY A 82 -1.82 5.88 7.15
CA GLY A 82 -0.92 4.80 7.55
C GLY A 82 -0.41 5.05 8.96
N GLY A 83 -1.27 4.87 9.97
CA GLY A 83 -0.93 5.09 11.38
C GLY A 83 -0.30 6.45 11.68
N ARG A 84 0.26 6.59 12.88
CA ARG A 84 1.12 7.73 13.20
C ARG A 84 2.33 7.69 12.26
N PRO A 85 2.64 8.76 11.51
CA PRO A 85 3.84 8.80 10.70
C PRO A 85 5.05 8.45 11.58
N THR A 86 5.91 7.57 11.07
CA THR A 86 7.16 7.25 11.75
C THR A 86 7.97 8.55 11.92
N LYS A 87 8.70 8.69 13.03
CA LYS A 87 9.54 9.89 13.26
C LYS A 87 10.51 10.20 12.10
N LEU A 88 10.89 9.21 11.31
CA LEU A 88 11.60 9.40 10.03
C LEU A 88 10.61 9.63 8.89
N SER A 89 10.86 10.70 8.13
CA SER A 89 10.25 10.97 6.83
C SER A 89 10.69 9.94 5.77
N GLU A 90 9.98 9.87 4.65
CA GLU A 90 10.36 8.97 3.55
C GLU A 90 11.75 9.30 2.98
N VAL A 91 12.11 10.59 2.89
CA VAL A 91 13.45 11.01 2.44
C VAL A 91 14.54 10.52 3.40
N GLN A 92 14.32 10.65 4.71
CA GLN A 92 15.27 10.18 5.72
C GLN A 92 15.38 8.65 5.73
N LYS A 93 14.30 7.92 5.40
CA LYS A 93 14.35 6.46 5.25
C LYS A 93 15.21 6.03 4.05
N GLU A 94 15.12 6.74 2.94
CA GLU A 94 15.96 6.44 1.76
C GLU A 94 17.43 6.76 2.05
N GLN A 95 17.71 7.88 2.71
CA GLN A 95 19.06 8.21 3.18
C GLN A 95 19.61 7.16 4.15
N LEU A 96 18.80 6.73 5.12
CA LEU A 96 19.15 5.66 6.05
C LEU A 96 19.46 4.34 5.30
N LYS A 97 18.69 4.01 4.26
CA LYS A 97 18.93 2.82 3.44
C LYS A 97 20.28 2.89 2.71
N ILE A 98 20.62 4.05 2.13
CA ILE A 98 21.91 4.28 1.47
C ILE A 98 23.07 4.10 2.47
N LEU A 99 22.97 4.71 3.65
CA LEU A 99 24.00 4.58 4.70
C LEU A 99 24.17 3.13 5.17
N LEU A 100 23.07 2.39 5.28
CA LEU A 100 23.12 1.00 5.73
C LEU A 100 23.68 0.05 4.67
N ILE A 101 23.57 0.36 3.37
CA ILE A 101 24.19 -0.42 2.28
C ILE A 101 25.72 -0.25 2.24
N GLN A 102 26.27 0.86 2.75
CA GLN A 102 27.72 1.10 2.77
C GLN A 102 28.51 0.10 3.63
N ARG A 103 27.84 -0.63 4.54
CA ARG A 103 28.48 -1.64 5.39
C ARG A 103 27.62 -2.88 5.51
N ASP A 104 28.24 -4.05 5.41
CA ASP A 104 27.56 -5.35 5.30
C ASP A 104 26.93 -5.83 6.62
N ARG A 105 27.37 -5.30 7.78
CA ARG A 105 26.88 -5.71 9.10
C ARG A 105 26.52 -4.52 9.96
N TRP A 106 25.31 -4.50 10.51
CA TRP A 106 24.87 -3.49 11.47
C TRP A 106 24.17 -4.14 12.65
N THR A 107 24.54 -3.75 13.86
CA THR A 107 23.81 -4.10 15.08
C THR A 107 22.66 -3.12 15.31
N THR A 108 21.65 -3.54 16.05
CA THR A 108 20.52 -2.65 16.39
C THR A 108 20.94 -1.40 17.16
N SER A 109 22.02 -1.47 17.96
CA SER A 109 22.56 -0.30 18.67
C SER A 109 23.24 0.67 17.71
N GLU A 110 24.11 0.17 16.82
CA GLU A 110 24.79 1.03 15.84
C GLU A 110 23.79 1.76 14.92
N VAL A 111 22.72 1.09 14.50
CA VAL A 111 21.66 1.73 13.70
C VAL A 111 20.91 2.79 14.52
N LYS A 112 20.68 2.55 15.82
CA LYS A 112 20.06 3.53 16.70
C LYS A 112 20.94 4.79 16.81
N ASP A 113 22.23 4.61 17.05
CA ASP A 113 23.18 5.70 17.21
C ASP A 113 23.37 6.47 15.90
N LEU A 114 23.40 5.77 14.76
CA LEU A 114 23.41 6.37 13.43
C LEU A 114 22.19 7.26 13.20
N ILE A 115 20.98 6.76 13.49
CA ILE A 115 19.74 7.53 13.29
C ILE A 115 19.69 8.75 14.22
N ASN A 116 20.19 8.63 15.46
CA ASN A 116 20.28 9.76 16.37
C ASN A 116 21.26 10.81 15.82
N LYS A 117 22.45 10.39 15.36
CA LYS A 117 23.48 11.28 14.85
C LYS A 117 23.07 12.00 13.55
N GLU A 118 22.51 11.28 12.58
CA GLU A 118 22.20 11.82 11.25
C GLU A 118 20.87 12.56 11.19
N PHE A 119 19.89 12.16 12.00
CA PHE A 119 18.53 12.69 11.91
C PHE A 119 18.01 13.33 13.21
N GLY A 120 18.75 13.26 14.32
CA GLY A 120 18.30 13.77 15.63
C GLY A 120 17.10 13.03 16.20
N VAL A 121 16.84 11.80 15.73
CA VAL A 121 15.64 11.03 16.07
C VAL A 121 15.99 9.87 16.99
N GLU A 122 15.41 9.85 18.18
CA GLU A 122 15.55 8.72 19.09
C GLU A 122 14.48 7.64 18.87
N TYR A 123 14.95 6.40 18.81
CA TYR A 123 14.11 5.21 18.75
C TYR A 123 14.53 4.17 19.80
N THR A 124 13.54 3.40 20.22
CA THR A 124 13.76 2.17 20.98
C THR A 124 14.32 1.07 20.07
N PRO A 125 15.08 0.09 20.59
CA PRO A 125 15.58 -1.04 19.81
C PRO A 125 14.47 -1.81 19.07
N LYS A 126 13.27 -1.91 19.67
CA LYS A 126 12.09 -2.50 19.03
C LYS A 126 11.67 -1.74 17.78
N GLN A 127 11.66 -0.41 17.84
CA GLN A 127 11.33 0.44 16.68
C GLN A 127 12.38 0.32 15.59
N ILE A 128 13.67 0.25 15.95
CA ILE A 128 14.75 -0.01 14.99
C ILE A 128 14.55 -1.33 14.25
N ARG A 129 14.23 -2.42 14.95
CA ARG A 129 13.93 -3.71 14.30
C ARG A 129 12.75 -3.63 13.32
N ILE A 130 11.70 -2.89 13.68
CA ILE A 130 10.54 -2.67 12.80
C ILE A 130 10.96 -1.86 11.55
N ILE A 131 11.76 -0.81 11.73
CA ILE A 131 12.27 0.02 10.63
C ILE A 131 13.14 -0.83 9.69
N LEU A 132 14.10 -1.57 10.23
CA LEU A 132 14.96 -2.46 9.45
C LEU A 132 14.17 -3.53 8.68
N LYS A 133 13.15 -4.15 9.32
CA LYS A 133 12.27 -5.11 8.64
C LYS A 133 11.51 -4.46 7.48
N LYS A 134 11.00 -3.24 7.66
CA LYS A 134 10.31 -2.49 6.59
C LYS A 134 11.25 -2.09 5.45
N LEU A 135 12.51 -1.84 5.74
CA LEU A 135 13.56 -1.54 4.75
C LEU A 135 14.12 -2.80 4.06
N GLY A 136 13.60 -4.00 4.36
CA GLY A 136 14.08 -5.26 3.78
C GLY A 136 15.38 -5.79 4.38
N MET A 137 15.82 -5.25 5.52
CA MET A 137 17.07 -5.62 6.21
C MET A 137 16.83 -6.41 7.49
N GLY A 138 15.81 -7.28 7.48
CA GLY A 138 15.64 -8.31 8.51
C GLY A 138 16.85 -9.25 8.52
N HIS A 139 17.22 -9.72 9.72
CA HIS A 139 18.42 -10.52 10.01
C HIS A 139 18.91 -11.39 8.85
N ALA A 140 20.20 -11.23 8.55
CA ALA A 140 21.04 -12.08 7.71
C ALA A 140 20.26 -13.13 6.90
N ARG A 141 20.03 -12.83 5.62
CA ARG A 141 19.93 -13.88 4.61
C ARG A 141 21.07 -14.86 4.89
N SER A 142 20.76 -16.06 5.37
CA SER A 142 21.60 -17.20 5.05
C SER A 142 21.68 -17.27 3.53
N SER A 143 22.91 -17.23 3.04
CA SER A 143 23.31 -17.18 1.64
C SER A 143 22.39 -17.95 0.68
N ALA A 144 21.80 -17.23 -0.29
CA ALA A 144 21.47 -17.65 -1.66
C ALA A 144 20.30 -16.80 -2.17
N ASN A 145 20.60 -15.72 -2.88
CA ASN A 145 20.01 -15.48 -4.20
C ASN A 145 20.64 -14.21 -4.78
N SER A 146 21.51 -14.51 -5.74
CA SER A 146 21.89 -13.77 -6.92
C SER A 146 21.10 -12.50 -7.19
N ILE A 147 21.86 -11.42 -7.32
CA ILE A 147 21.57 -10.24 -8.13
C ILE A 147 21.11 -10.73 -9.52
N PRO A 148 19.99 -10.27 -10.08
CA PRO A 148 19.74 -10.47 -11.50
C PRO A 148 20.67 -9.51 -12.26
N GLU A 149 21.71 -10.06 -12.87
CA GLU A 149 22.51 -9.36 -13.86
C GLU A 149 21.63 -8.95 -15.03
N SER A 150 21.61 -7.65 -15.29
CA SER A 150 21.15 -7.05 -16.53
C SER A 150 22.21 -7.23 -17.63
N GLY A 151 21.81 -7.79 -18.78
CA GLY A 151 22.61 -7.96 -20.01
C GLY A 151 22.49 -9.41 -20.50
N GLU A 152 22.21 -9.76 -21.75
CA GLU A 152 22.42 -9.09 -23.03
C GLU A 152 21.35 -9.56 -24.03
N CYS A 153 20.83 -8.62 -24.83
CA CYS A 153 20.10 -8.92 -26.06
C CYS A 153 21.14 -9.29 -27.13
N GLY A 154 21.36 -10.59 -27.33
CA GLY A 154 22.28 -11.14 -28.34
C GLY A 154 21.52 -11.97 -29.36
N THR A 155 21.23 -11.35 -30.50
CA THR A 155 20.78 -11.98 -31.74
C THR A 155 21.66 -13.17 -32.12
N LYS A 156 21.06 -14.33 -32.45
CA LYS A 156 21.65 -15.28 -33.41
C LYS A 156 20.60 -15.83 -34.37
N LEU A 157 20.65 -15.27 -35.57
CA LEU A 157 20.46 -15.99 -36.83
C LEU A 157 21.42 -17.19 -36.84
N THR A 158 20.97 -18.37 -37.28
CA THR A 158 21.36 -19.03 -38.55
C THR A 158 21.11 -20.56 -38.53
N THR A 159 20.41 -21.01 -39.58
CA THR A 159 20.63 -22.21 -40.44
C THR A 159 20.37 -23.66 -39.98
N ASN A 160 19.38 -24.25 -40.67
CA ASN A 160 19.38 -25.48 -41.49
C ASN A 160 19.96 -26.81 -40.98
N HIS A 161 19.07 -27.81 -40.93
CA HIS A 161 19.18 -29.02 -41.76
C HIS A 161 17.80 -29.42 -42.28
#